data_AF-A0A9P1C2X5-F1
#
_entry.id   AF-A0A9P1C2X5-F1
#
_cell.length_a   1.000
_cell.length_b   1.000
_cell.length_c   1.000
_cell.angle_alpha   90.00
_cell.angle_beta   90.00
_cell.angle_gamma   90.00
#
_symmetry.space_group_name_H-M   'P 1'
#
loop_
_entity.id
_entity.type
_entity.pdbx_description
1 polymer ?
#
loop_
_entity_poly.entity_id
_entity_poly.type
_entity_poly.pdbx_seq_one_letter_code
_entity_poly.pdbx_strand_id
1 'polypeptide(L)'
;MPKFKGNLWNMSTCNRLVAERTELRRHEKHLQALESTRGQVDATQPKEHTHLRSKLKTRKLQEDRAAEIQLENRILLQKMLNIDTKPSQLADAMNSSTTRPRSLHGESQRREAERIAAENHALLTRLQNTKPSIDPRTWEEEEVDRQALKFRLSQNLAARRVVKLRMPNKAGSWNLPRIADIAVRSNDSEWERVVRPLTEMDP
;
A
#
# COMPACT_ATOMS: atom_id res chain seq x y z
N MET A 1 55.72 -8.57 -28.96
CA MET A 1 55.00 -9.86 -28.75
C MET A 1 54.41 -9.89 -27.35
N PRO A 2 53.10 -10.10 -27.15
CA PRO A 2 52.51 -10.14 -25.81
C PRO A 2 53.00 -11.39 -25.06
N LYS A 3 53.80 -11.15 -24.01
CA LYS A 3 54.34 -12.19 -23.11
C LYS A 3 53.18 -12.88 -22.37
N PHE A 4 53.17 -14.21 -22.42
CA PHE A 4 52.17 -15.05 -21.79
C PHE A 4 52.32 -14.99 -20.26
N LYS A 5 51.24 -14.65 -19.53
CA LYS A 5 51.22 -14.51 -18.06
C LYS A 5 50.47 -15.65 -17.35
N GLY A 6 50.20 -16.76 -18.04
CA GLY A 6 49.51 -17.92 -17.46
C GLY A 6 50.45 -18.80 -16.64
N ASN A 7 49.98 -19.32 -15.51
CA ASN A 7 50.74 -20.24 -14.66
C ASN A 7 50.94 -21.58 -15.40
N LEU A 8 52.18 -21.99 -15.67
CA LEU A 8 52.51 -23.19 -16.47
C LEU A 8 51.92 -24.48 -15.87
N TRP A 9 51.77 -24.52 -14.54
CA TRP A 9 51.20 -25.65 -13.79
C TRP A 9 49.74 -25.94 -14.14
N ASN A 10 49.01 -24.96 -14.68
CA ASN A 10 47.60 -25.12 -15.08
C ASN A 10 47.43 -25.37 -16.59
N MET A 11 48.51 -25.50 -17.36
CA MET A 11 48.45 -25.75 -18.79
C MET A 11 48.51 -27.25 -19.09
N SER A 12 47.58 -27.73 -19.91
CA SER A 12 47.57 -29.13 -20.35
C SER A 12 48.66 -29.46 -21.38
N THR A 13 49.31 -28.46 -21.97
CA THR A 13 50.40 -28.65 -22.95
C THR A 13 51.42 -27.51 -22.90
N CYS A 14 52.67 -27.80 -23.28
CA CYS A 14 53.77 -26.83 -23.30
C CYS A 14 53.73 -25.85 -24.50
N ASN A 15 52.86 -26.10 -25.51
CA ASN A 15 52.70 -25.22 -26.68
C ASN A 15 51.49 -24.29 -26.49
N ARG A 16 51.73 -22.97 -26.45
CA ARG A 16 50.69 -21.94 -26.23
C ARG A 16 49.50 -22.07 -27.19
N LEU A 17 49.76 -22.26 -28.49
CA LEU A 17 48.69 -22.33 -29.49
C LEU A 17 47.82 -23.57 -29.31
N VAL A 18 48.45 -24.68 -28.93
CA VAL A 18 47.76 -25.93 -28.63
C VAL A 18 46.95 -25.79 -27.35
N ALA A 19 47.51 -25.18 -26.31
CA ALA A 19 46.83 -24.91 -25.05
C ALA A 19 45.60 -24.02 -25.25
N GLU A 20 45.73 -22.90 -25.97
CA GLU A 20 44.63 -21.99 -26.29
C GLU A 20 43.50 -22.72 -27.06
N ARG A 21 43.86 -23.52 -28.07
CA ARG A 21 42.88 -24.32 -28.82
C ARG A 21 42.17 -25.36 -27.95
N THR A 22 42.87 -25.99 -27.01
CA THR A 22 42.27 -26.96 -26.09
C THR A 22 41.31 -26.30 -25.10
N GLU A 23 41.65 -25.12 -24.59
CA GLU A 23 40.78 -24.34 -23.70
C GLU A 23 39.52 -23.87 -24.41
N LEU A 24 39.64 -23.35 -25.65
CA LEU A 24 38.49 -23.00 -26.47
C LEU A 24 37.56 -24.20 -26.70
N ARG A 25 38.12 -25.35 -27.06
CA ARG A 25 37.33 -26.58 -27.25
C ARG A 25 36.65 -27.05 -25.97
N ARG A 26 37.32 -26.94 -24.81
CA ARG A 26 36.72 -27.26 -23.50
C ARG A 26 35.58 -26.32 -23.18
N HIS A 27 35.76 -25.03 -23.47
CA HIS A 27 34.73 -24.02 -23.27
C HIS A 27 33.52 -24.25 -24.18
N GLU A 28 33.72 -24.51 -25.46
CA GLU A 28 32.65 -24.85 -26.42
C GLU A 28 31.85 -26.08 -25.96
N LYS A 29 32.55 -27.16 -25.56
CA LYS A 29 31.89 -28.35 -25.01
C LYS A 29 31.07 -28.04 -23.75
N HIS A 30 31.58 -27.17 -22.88
CA HIS A 30 30.87 -26.77 -21.68
C HIS A 30 29.61 -25.94 -22.01
N LEU A 31 29.70 -25.00 -22.95
CA LEU A 31 28.55 -24.22 -23.42
C LEU A 31 27.49 -25.13 -24.07
N GLN A 32 27.92 -26.08 -24.90
CA GLN A 32 27.03 -27.07 -25.50
C GLN A 32 26.34 -27.94 -24.43
N ALA A 33 27.06 -28.32 -23.38
CA ALA A 33 26.49 -29.04 -22.25
C ALA A 33 25.42 -28.18 -21.54
N LEU A 34 25.72 -26.91 -21.23
CA LEU A 34 24.77 -25.97 -20.62
C LEU A 34 23.51 -25.73 -21.48
N GLU A 35 23.67 -25.67 -22.80
CA GLU A 35 22.54 -25.52 -23.74
C GLU A 35 21.68 -26.79 -23.79
N SER A 36 22.32 -27.97 -23.74
CA SER A 36 21.62 -29.26 -23.77
C SER A 36 21.00 -29.66 -22.43
N THR A 37 21.46 -29.11 -21.31
CA THR A 37 20.93 -29.45 -19.98
C THR A 37 19.51 -28.92 -19.83
N ARG A 38 18.56 -29.82 -19.58
CA ARG A 38 17.18 -29.46 -19.22
C ARG A 38 17.06 -29.23 -17.73
N GLY A 39 16.25 -28.25 -17.34
CA GLY A 39 15.88 -28.05 -15.93
C GLY A 39 15.12 -29.28 -15.42
N GLN A 40 15.57 -29.85 -14.30
CA GLN A 40 14.93 -31.02 -13.67
C GLN A 40 13.65 -30.65 -12.90
N VAL A 41 13.41 -29.35 -12.69
CA VAL A 41 12.26 -28.83 -11.95
C VAL A 41 11.32 -28.17 -12.94
N ASP A 42 10.04 -28.49 -12.83
CA ASP A 42 8.99 -27.79 -13.53
C ASP A 42 8.86 -26.37 -12.96
N ALA A 43 9.16 -25.37 -13.80
CA ALA A 43 9.02 -23.96 -13.47
C ALA A 43 7.75 -23.34 -14.09
N THR A 44 6.84 -24.16 -14.62
CA THR A 44 5.58 -23.67 -15.17
C THR A 44 4.65 -23.18 -14.05
N GLN A 45 3.76 -22.24 -14.40
CA GLN A 45 2.79 -21.74 -13.43
C GLN A 45 1.86 -22.87 -12.98
N PRO A 46 1.52 -22.96 -11.68
CA PRO A 46 0.54 -23.91 -11.20
C PRO A 46 -0.81 -23.74 -11.93
N LYS A 47 -1.55 -24.83 -12.07
CA LYS A 47 -2.88 -24.79 -12.69
C LYS A 47 -3.83 -23.94 -11.84
N GLU A 48 -4.44 -22.92 -12.44
CA GLU A 48 -5.48 -22.15 -11.78
C GLU A 48 -6.74 -23.00 -11.59
N HIS A 49 -7.30 -22.97 -10.38
CA HIS A 49 -8.57 -23.61 -10.09
C HIS A 49 -9.72 -22.59 -10.09
N THR A 50 -10.81 -22.91 -10.77
CA THR A 50 -11.99 -22.03 -10.90
C THR A 50 -12.61 -21.66 -9.56
N HIS A 51 -12.61 -22.57 -8.58
CA HIS A 51 -13.13 -22.34 -7.23
C HIS A 51 -12.28 -21.36 -6.40
N LEU A 52 -11.03 -21.11 -6.77
CA LEU A 52 -10.20 -20.06 -6.14
C LEU A 52 -10.54 -18.67 -6.69
N ARG A 53 -11.03 -18.60 -7.94
CA ARG A 53 -11.47 -17.35 -8.58
C ARG A 53 -12.86 -16.93 -8.10
N SER A 54 -13.78 -17.88 -7.95
CA SER A 54 -15.14 -17.60 -7.49
C SER A 54 -15.39 -18.12 -6.08
N LYS A 55 -15.41 -17.21 -5.09
CA LYS A 55 -15.79 -17.53 -3.71
C LYS A 55 -17.31 -17.66 -3.57
N LEU A 56 -17.88 -18.69 -4.22
CA LEU A 56 -19.34 -18.93 -4.31
C LEU A 56 -20.03 -18.93 -2.94
N LYS A 57 -19.42 -19.57 -1.93
CA LYS A 57 -19.95 -19.59 -0.56
C LYS A 57 -20.02 -18.19 0.05
N THR A 58 -18.98 -17.38 -0.13
CA THR A 58 -18.94 -16.01 0.37
C THR A 58 -20.00 -15.15 -0.32
N ARG A 59 -20.16 -15.29 -1.63
CA ARG A 59 -21.18 -14.57 -2.39
C ARG A 59 -22.58 -14.92 -1.91
N LYS A 60 -22.88 -16.21 -1.75
CA LYS A 60 -24.18 -16.67 -1.24
C LYS A 60 -24.47 -16.13 0.17
N LEU A 61 -23.48 -16.16 1.06
CA LEU A 61 -23.64 -15.62 2.42
C LEU A 61 -23.94 -14.11 2.41
N GLN A 62 -23.34 -13.36 1.48
CA GLN A 62 -23.63 -11.94 1.30
C GLN A 62 -25.03 -11.70 0.75
N GLU A 63 -25.46 -12.51 -0.22
CA GLU A 63 -26.83 -12.49 -0.78
C GLU A 63 -27.86 -12.77 0.31
N ASP A 64 -27.66 -13.82 1.12
CA ASP A 64 -28.54 -14.21 2.23
C ASP A 64 -28.63 -13.10 3.30
N ARG A 65 -27.49 -12.51 3.69
CA ARG A 65 -27.43 -11.39 4.64
C ARG A 65 -28.13 -10.15 4.10
N ALA A 66 -27.97 -9.84 2.81
CA ALA A 66 -28.63 -8.71 2.19
C ALA A 66 -30.15 -8.90 2.15
N ALA A 67 -30.63 -10.12 1.87
CA ALA A 67 -32.05 -10.45 1.90
C ALA A 67 -32.65 -10.31 3.31
N GLU A 68 -31.92 -10.73 4.34
CA GLU A 68 -32.32 -10.57 5.74
C GLU A 68 -32.45 -9.09 6.13
N ILE A 69 -31.45 -8.28 5.81
CA ILE A 69 -31.49 -6.82 6.06
C ILE A 69 -32.69 -6.17 5.34
N GLN A 70 -32.98 -6.57 4.10
CA GLN A 70 -34.12 -6.02 3.36
C GLN A 70 -35.46 -6.40 3.98
N LEU A 71 -35.60 -7.63 4.48
CA LEU A 71 -36.79 -8.07 5.19
C LEU A 71 -36.98 -7.27 6.49
N GLU A 72 -35.92 -7.09 7.27
CA GLU A 72 -35.95 -6.30 8.51
C GLU A 72 -36.31 -4.84 8.24
N ASN A 73 -35.70 -4.22 7.22
CA ASN A 73 -36.02 -2.86 6.81
C ASN A 73 -37.49 -2.71 6.42
N ARG A 74 -38.05 -3.69 5.70
CA ARG A 74 -39.49 -3.70 5.34
C ARG A 74 -40.37 -3.76 6.59
N ILE A 75 -40.03 -4.64 7.54
CA ILE A 75 -40.77 -4.77 8.81
C ILE A 75 -40.69 -3.48 9.62
N LEU A 76 -39.51 -2.87 9.70
CA LEU A 76 -39.29 -1.61 10.41
C LEU A 76 -40.12 -0.48 9.81
N LEU A 77 -40.07 -0.31 8.48
CA LEU A 77 -40.86 0.72 7.79
C LEU A 77 -42.36 0.52 7.99
N GLN A 78 -42.84 -0.73 7.95
CA GLN A 78 -44.24 -1.03 8.25
C GLN A 78 -44.63 -0.68 9.69
N LYS A 79 -43.75 -0.92 10.67
CA LYS A 79 -43.97 -0.53 12.07
C LYS A 79 -43.97 0.98 12.24
N MET A 80 -43.04 1.70 11.61
CA MET A 80 -43.01 3.17 11.62
C MET A 80 -44.28 3.75 11.01
N LEU A 81 -44.69 3.26 9.85
CA LEU A 81 -45.94 3.69 9.21
C LEU A 81 -47.16 3.44 10.10
N ASN A 82 -47.22 2.30 10.79
CA ASN A 82 -48.30 2.00 11.72
C ASN A 82 -48.32 2.96 12.92
N ILE A 83 -47.16 3.39 13.41
CA ILE A 83 -47.05 4.39 14.48
C ILE A 83 -47.53 5.76 13.95
N ASP A 84 -47.06 6.17 12.77
CA ASP A 84 -47.39 7.47 12.17
C ASP A 84 -48.88 7.57 11.81
N THR A 85 -49.49 6.49 11.31
CA THR A 85 -50.90 6.47 10.89
C THR A 85 -51.88 6.29 12.05
N LYS A 86 -51.44 5.73 13.19
CA LYS A 86 -52.26 5.51 14.38
C LYS A 86 -51.59 6.10 15.62
N PRO A 87 -51.42 7.43 15.71
CA PRO A 87 -50.97 8.04 16.95
C PRO A 87 -51.99 7.71 18.04
N SER A 88 -51.51 7.11 19.13
CA SER A 88 -52.30 6.89 20.34
C SER A 88 -52.81 8.25 20.85
N GLN A 89 -54.09 8.35 21.22
CA GLN A 89 -54.66 9.56 21.84
C GLN A 89 -53.92 10.00 23.12
N LEU A 90 -53.12 9.10 23.72
CA LEU A 90 -52.27 9.39 24.88
C LEU A 90 -51.03 10.23 24.52
N ALA A 91 -50.56 10.20 23.27
CA ALA A 91 -49.37 10.94 22.84
C ALA A 91 -49.62 12.45 22.84
N ASP A 92 -50.81 12.89 22.43
CA ASP A 92 -51.20 14.31 22.46
C ASP A 92 -51.32 14.84 23.90
N ALA A 93 -51.76 14.01 24.84
CA ALA A 93 -51.86 14.38 26.25
C ALA A 93 -50.47 14.58 26.91
N MET A 94 -49.44 13.83 26.47
CA MET A 94 -48.09 13.88 27.05
C MET A 94 -47.22 15.02 26.47
N ASN A 95 -47.46 15.44 25.23
CA ASN A 95 -46.67 16.51 24.59
C ASN A 95 -46.91 17.91 25.17
N SER A 96 -48.03 18.13 25.89
CA SER A 96 -48.37 19.43 26.49
C SER A 96 -47.55 19.82 27.73
N SER A 97 -46.73 18.90 28.25
CA SER A 97 -45.83 19.14 29.40
C SER A 97 -44.36 19.04 28.99
N THR A 98 -43.91 19.94 28.12
CA THR A 98 -42.55 19.94 27.51
C THR A 98 -41.44 20.38 28.47
N THR A 99 -41.39 19.85 29.69
CA THR A 99 -40.13 19.85 30.46
C THR A 99 -39.36 18.59 30.11
N ARG A 100 -38.24 18.75 29.39
CA ARG A 100 -37.30 17.64 29.11
C ARG A 100 -37.00 16.91 30.42
N PRO A 101 -37.27 15.59 30.52
CA PRO A 101 -36.93 14.86 31.73
C PRO A 101 -35.40 14.93 31.91
N ARG A 102 -34.97 15.51 33.03
CA ARG A 102 -33.57 15.57 33.42
C ARG A 102 -33.08 14.15 33.62
N SER A 103 -32.35 13.61 32.65
CA SER A 103 -31.75 12.28 32.76
C SER A 103 -30.82 12.27 33.97
N LEU A 104 -31.01 11.30 34.88
CA LEU A 104 -30.16 11.08 36.05
C LEU A 104 -28.67 10.95 35.67
N HIS A 105 -28.39 10.49 34.44
CA HIS A 105 -27.05 10.28 33.91
C HIS A 105 -26.55 11.43 33.04
N GLY A 106 -27.32 12.51 32.86
CA GLY A 106 -26.97 13.60 31.96
C GLY A 106 -25.65 14.28 32.32
N GLU A 107 -25.36 14.47 33.62
CA GLU A 107 -24.07 15.01 34.05
C GLU A 107 -22.91 14.03 33.84
N SER A 108 -23.14 12.73 34.06
CA SER A 108 -22.13 11.70 33.82
C SER A 108 -21.78 11.63 32.33
N GLN A 109 -22.80 11.61 31.46
CA GLN A 109 -22.64 11.63 30.01
C GLN A 109 -21.94 12.90 29.52
N ARG A 110 -22.28 14.06 30.10
CA ARG A 110 -21.62 15.33 29.76
C ARG A 110 -20.15 15.32 30.16
N ARG A 111 -19.80 14.88 31.38
CA ARG A 111 -18.40 14.75 31.83
C ARG A 111 -17.62 13.78 30.97
N GLU A 112 -18.23 12.67 30.57
CA GLU A 112 -17.62 11.69 29.67
C GLU A 112 -17.35 12.28 28.28
N ALA A 113 -18.32 13.02 27.72
CA ALA A 113 -18.16 13.70 26.45
C ALA A 113 -17.06 14.78 26.49
N GLU A 114 -16.99 15.55 27.58
CA GLU A 114 -15.93 16.54 27.81
C GLU A 114 -14.54 15.85 27.92
N ARG A 115 -14.45 14.70 28.61
CA ARG A 115 -13.21 13.91 28.70
C ARG A 115 -12.76 13.41 27.32
N ILE A 116 -13.67 12.81 26.57
CA ILE A 116 -13.39 12.29 25.21
C ILE A 116 -12.94 13.44 24.29
N ALA A 117 -13.61 14.60 24.36
CA ALA A 117 -13.23 15.76 23.55
C ALA A 117 -11.82 16.25 23.89
N ALA A 118 -11.47 16.33 25.17
CA ALA A 118 -10.13 16.74 25.61
C ALA A 118 -9.04 15.74 25.16
N GLU A 119 -9.28 14.43 25.29
CA GLU A 119 -8.36 13.38 24.83
C GLU A 119 -8.17 13.42 23.30
N ASN A 120 -9.25 13.62 22.54
CA ASN A 120 -9.20 13.77 21.09
C ASN A 120 -8.39 15.00 20.66
N HIS A 121 -8.55 16.13 21.33
CA HIS A 121 -7.75 17.33 21.07
C HIS A 121 -6.27 17.11 21.36
N ALA A 122 -5.94 16.43 22.46
CA ALA A 122 -4.55 16.08 22.77
C ALA A 122 -3.92 15.13 21.73
N LEU A 123 -4.69 14.13 21.27
CA LEU A 123 -4.27 13.21 20.22
C LEU A 123 -4.04 13.95 18.90
N LEU A 124 -4.96 14.83 18.50
CA LEU A 124 -4.84 15.61 17.27
C LEU A 124 -3.60 16.50 17.29
N THR A 125 -3.37 17.20 18.41
CA THR A 125 -2.18 18.04 18.61
C THR A 125 -0.91 17.21 18.48
N ARG A 126 -0.91 15.98 19.03
CA ARG A 126 0.22 15.07 18.87
C ARG A 126 0.42 14.67 17.41
N LEU A 127 -0.63 14.26 16.71
CA LEU A 127 -0.55 13.83 15.30
C LEU A 127 -0.06 14.94 14.37
N GLN A 128 -0.51 16.18 14.60
CA GLN A 128 -0.08 17.34 13.83
C GLN A 128 1.39 17.71 14.09
N ASN A 129 1.84 17.59 15.34
CA ASN A 129 3.21 17.93 15.73
C ASN A 129 4.21 16.78 15.52
N THR A 130 3.75 15.54 15.35
CA THR A 130 4.63 14.42 15.05
C THR A 130 5.23 14.55 13.65
N LYS A 131 6.56 14.53 13.56
CA LYS A 131 7.26 14.49 12.29
C LYS A 131 6.98 13.16 11.57
N PRO A 132 6.85 13.16 10.24
CA PRO A 132 6.76 11.91 9.48
C PRO A 132 8.02 11.07 9.70
N SER A 133 7.85 9.77 9.94
CA SER A 133 8.97 8.84 10.17
C SER A 133 9.82 8.58 8.94
N ILE A 134 9.33 8.97 7.76
CA ILE A 134 9.96 8.75 6.47
C ILE A 134 10.05 10.11 5.78
N ASP A 135 11.25 10.50 5.37
CA ASP A 135 11.46 11.64 4.49
C ASP A 135 11.55 11.12 3.04
N PRO A 136 10.59 11.45 2.16
CA PRO A 136 10.62 11.01 0.77
C PRO A 136 11.90 11.41 0.04
N ARG A 137 12.51 12.54 0.41
CA ARG A 137 13.74 13.02 -0.25
C ARG A 137 14.94 12.14 0.06
N THR A 138 15.09 11.71 1.32
CA THR A 138 16.18 10.81 1.69
C THR A 138 16.01 9.44 1.04
N TRP A 139 14.76 8.98 0.87
CA TRP A 139 14.46 7.73 0.17
C TRP A 139 14.80 7.79 -1.32
N GLU A 140 14.55 8.93 -1.98
CA GLU A 140 14.95 9.13 -3.38
C GLU A 140 16.47 9.11 -3.54
N GLU A 141 17.21 9.77 -2.64
CA GLU A 141 18.68 9.77 -2.62
C GLU A 141 19.23 8.35 -2.38
N GLU A 142 18.71 7.64 -1.38
CA GLU A 142 19.09 6.25 -1.07
C GLU A 142 18.79 5.30 -2.25
N GLU A 143 17.67 5.49 -2.95
CA GLU A 143 17.31 4.70 -4.11
C GLU A 143 18.26 4.95 -5.29
N VAL A 144 18.66 6.21 -5.51
CA VAL A 144 19.68 6.56 -6.52
C VAL A 144 21.02 5.92 -6.19
N ASP A 145 21.47 5.99 -4.93
CA ASP A 145 22.72 5.36 -4.48
C ASP A 145 22.67 3.84 -4.61
N ARG A 146 21.54 3.23 -4.26
CA ARG A 146 21.31 1.79 -4.41
C ARG A 146 21.37 1.36 -5.87
N GLN A 147 20.77 2.14 -6.78
CA GLN A 147 20.84 1.87 -8.21
C GLN A 147 22.27 2.03 -8.75
N ALA A 148 23.00 3.06 -8.33
CA ALA A 148 24.39 3.26 -8.69
C ALA A 148 25.29 2.11 -8.19
N LEU A 149 25.07 1.65 -6.95
CA LEU A 149 25.78 0.50 -6.40
C LEU A 149 25.45 -0.79 -7.17
N LYS A 150 24.18 -1.05 -7.45
CA LYS A 150 23.74 -2.20 -8.26
C LYS A 150 24.41 -2.20 -9.63
N PHE A 151 24.51 -1.03 -10.27
CA PHE A 151 25.19 -0.86 -11.55
C PHE A 151 26.70 -1.12 -11.43
N ARG A 152 27.37 -0.60 -10.40
CA ARG A 152 28.79 -0.87 -10.15
C ARG A 152 29.07 -2.34 -9.89
N LEU A 153 28.17 -3.02 -9.17
CA LEU A 153 28.26 -4.46 -8.89
C LEU A 153 28.04 -5.28 -10.17
N SER A 154 27.06 -4.92 -11.00
CA SER A 154 26.84 -5.59 -12.28
C SER A 154 28.02 -5.42 -13.25
N GLN A 155 28.65 -4.23 -13.27
CA GLN A 155 29.88 -4.01 -14.04
C GLN A 155 31.09 -4.77 -13.49
N ASN A 156 31.26 -4.87 -12.17
CA ASN A 156 32.36 -5.65 -11.58
C ASN A 156 32.20 -7.16 -11.78
N LEU A 157 30.97 -7.68 -11.77
CA LEU A 157 30.70 -9.07 -12.14
C LEU A 157 31.11 -9.34 -13.61
N ALA A 158 30.94 -8.34 -14.48
CA ALA A 158 31.39 -8.37 -15.87
C ALA A 158 32.87 -7.99 -16.06
N ALA A 159 33.60 -7.48 -15.06
CA ALA A 159 34.98 -7.04 -15.20
C ALA A 159 36.00 -8.19 -15.41
N ARG A 160 35.57 -9.46 -15.27
CA ARG A 160 36.31 -10.62 -15.80
C ARG A 160 36.14 -10.82 -17.32
N ARG A 161 35.28 -10.04 -17.99
CA ARG A 161 35.09 -9.98 -19.44
C ARG A 161 34.91 -8.52 -19.87
N VAL A 162 36.00 -7.82 -20.15
CA VAL A 162 35.97 -6.41 -20.57
C VAL A 162 35.15 -6.24 -21.85
N VAL A 163 33.93 -5.71 -21.72
CA VAL A 163 33.21 -5.03 -22.81
C VAL A 163 32.97 -3.60 -22.32
N LYS A 164 33.64 -2.63 -22.93
CA LYS A 164 33.43 -1.20 -22.66
C LYS A 164 32.04 -0.81 -23.16
N LEU A 165 31.01 -0.93 -22.33
CA LEU A 165 29.68 -0.41 -22.63
C LEU A 165 29.61 1.09 -22.26
N ARG A 166 29.17 1.90 -23.22
CA ARG A 166 28.93 3.34 -23.05
C ARG A 166 27.79 3.55 -22.05
N MET A 167 27.96 4.49 -21.12
CA MET A 167 26.92 4.89 -20.17
C MET A 167 25.64 5.29 -20.92
N PRO A 168 24.44 4.96 -20.42
CA PRO A 168 23.22 5.59 -20.89
C PRO A 168 23.37 7.10 -20.71
N ASN A 169 23.09 7.86 -21.76
CA ASN A 169 23.08 9.32 -21.67
C ASN A 169 22.11 9.70 -20.56
N LYS A 170 22.47 10.66 -19.69
CA LYS A 170 21.50 11.25 -18.75
C LYS A 170 20.28 11.63 -19.59
N ALA A 171 19.19 10.88 -19.45
CA ALA A 171 17.93 11.31 -19.99
C ALA A 171 17.73 12.70 -19.37
N GLY A 172 17.66 13.72 -20.25
CA GLY A 172 17.49 15.09 -19.83
C GLY A 172 16.40 15.17 -18.79
N SER A 173 16.57 16.09 -17.84
CA SER A 173 15.59 16.44 -16.82
C SER A 173 14.19 16.11 -17.31
N TRP A 174 13.65 14.98 -16.83
CA TRP A 174 12.22 14.83 -16.88
C TRP A 174 11.74 15.99 -16.03
N ASN A 175 11.24 17.03 -16.68
CA ASN A 175 10.33 17.97 -16.06
C ASN A 175 9.14 17.11 -15.62
N LEU A 176 9.31 16.43 -14.48
CA LEU A 176 8.23 15.96 -13.68
C LEU A 176 7.33 17.18 -13.51
N PRO A 177 6.03 17.09 -13.81
CA PRO A 177 5.15 18.19 -13.51
C PRO A 177 5.40 18.55 -12.06
N ARG A 178 5.78 19.81 -11.81
CA ARG A 178 5.83 20.35 -10.46
C ARG A 178 4.50 19.97 -9.85
N ILE A 179 4.52 19.07 -8.87
CA ILE A 179 3.32 18.73 -8.10
C ILE A 179 2.80 20.09 -7.69
N ALA A 180 1.67 20.51 -8.28
CA ALA A 180 1.04 21.75 -7.90
C ALA A 180 0.94 21.67 -6.40
N ASP A 181 1.53 22.64 -5.69
CA ASP A 181 1.40 22.75 -4.26
C ASP A 181 -0.07 22.51 -3.99
N ILE A 182 -0.41 21.34 -3.45
CA ILE A 182 -1.74 21.09 -2.93
C ILE A 182 -1.71 22.02 -1.75
N ALA A 183 -2.13 23.26 -2.01
CA ALA A 183 -2.65 24.12 -0.99
C ALA A 183 -3.67 23.23 -0.31
N VAL A 184 -3.25 22.66 0.82
CA VAL A 184 -4.15 22.15 1.82
C VAL A 184 -5.00 23.37 2.08
N ARG A 185 -6.13 23.44 1.36
CA ARG A 185 -7.21 24.35 1.67
C ARG A 185 -7.60 23.86 3.06
N SER A 186 -7.00 24.48 4.07
CA SER A 186 -7.42 24.34 5.44
C SER A 186 -8.88 24.76 5.38
N ASN A 187 -9.76 23.76 5.39
CA ASN A 187 -11.18 23.94 5.49
C ASN A 187 -11.49 24.03 6.99
N ASP A 188 -10.70 24.82 7.72
CA ASP A 188 -10.87 25.06 9.15
C ASP A 188 -12.29 25.64 9.40
N SER A 189 -12.84 26.36 8.41
CA SER A 189 -14.20 26.91 8.43
C SER A 189 -15.34 25.87 8.33
N GLU A 190 -15.07 24.63 7.90
CA GLU A 190 -16.08 23.57 7.83
C GLU A 190 -16.14 22.81 9.16
N TRP A 191 -14.99 22.56 9.79
CA TRP A 191 -14.91 21.93 11.10
C TRP A 191 -15.35 22.86 12.25
N GLU A 192 -15.10 24.18 12.15
CA GLU A 192 -15.63 25.18 13.10
C GLU A 192 -17.17 25.31 13.08
N ARG A 193 -17.82 24.85 11.99
CA ARG A 193 -19.29 24.80 11.92
C ARG A 193 -19.87 23.58 12.63
N VAL A 194 -19.12 22.50 12.72
CA VAL A 194 -19.55 21.24 13.36
C VAL A 194 -19.29 21.25 14.87
N VAL A 195 -18.27 22.00 15.32
CA VAL A 195 -17.84 22.06 16.73
C VAL A 195 -18.50 23.23 17.50
N ARG A 196 -19.32 24.06 16.85
CA ARG A 196 -20.00 25.18 17.51
C ARG A 196 -20.95 24.67 18.62
N PRO A 197 -20.80 25.13 19.88
CA PRO A 197 -21.76 24.82 20.93
C PRO A 197 -23.15 25.36 20.54
N LEU A 198 -24.18 24.54 20.80
CA LEU A 198 -25.62 24.79 20.57
C LEU A 198 -26.21 25.94 21.43
N THR A 199 -25.44 27.00 21.72
CA THR A 199 -25.83 28.06 22.67
C THR A 199 -25.86 29.48 22.09
N GLU A 200 -25.76 29.65 20.77
CA GLU A 200 -25.94 30.96 20.11
C GLU A 200 -26.92 30.89 18.93
N MET A 201 -28.11 30.32 19.19
CA MET A 201 -29.30 30.61 18.39
C MET A 201 -30.29 31.30 19.33
N ASP A 202 -30.10 32.61 19.47
CA ASP A 202 -31.08 33.53 20.08
C ASP A 202 -32.00 34.10 18.97
N PRO A 203 -33.19 34.60 19.34
CA PRO A 203 -34.52 34.11 18.92
C PRO A 203 -34.94 34.36 17.46
#